data_AF-A0A376KRY7-F1
#
_entry.id   AF-A0A376KRY7-F1
#
_cell.length_a   1.000
_cell.length_b   1.000
_cell.length_c   1.000
_cell.angle_alpha   90.00
_cell.angle_beta   90.00
_cell.angle_gamma   90.00
#
_symmetry.space_group_name_H-M   'P 1'
#
loop_
_entity.id
_entity.type
_entity.pdbx_description
1 polymer ?
#
loop_
_entity_poly.entity_id
_entity_poly.type
_entity_poly.pdbx_seq_one_letter_code
_entity_poly.pdbx_strand_id
1 'polypeptide(L)'
;MEVAHKLDTRNGDRASGVPFIPLREVAGWEHDLHAAMNNIQEEIELVGENAASIDAYAASDPAECFAVLSEYFFSAPELFAPRFPSLWQRFCQFYQTRSFAETASH
;
A
#
# COMPACT_ATOMS: atom_id res chain seq x y z
N MET A 1 10.30 -2.94 -5.00
CA MET A 1 9.68 -2.28 -6.16
C MET A 1 9.09 -3.26 -7.22
N GLU A 2 9.87 -4.08 -7.94
CA GLU A 2 9.33 -4.88 -9.08
C GLU A 2 8.27 -5.95 -8.73
N VAL A 3 8.25 -6.47 -7.49
CA VAL A 3 7.31 -7.54 -7.09
C VAL A 3 5.90 -6.99 -6.87
N ALA A 4 5.76 -5.78 -6.32
CA ALA A 4 4.45 -5.16 -6.10
C ALA A 4 3.77 -4.80 -7.43
N HIS A 5 4.52 -4.26 -8.40
CA HIS A 5 4.00 -3.95 -9.73
C HIS A 5 3.53 -5.19 -10.49
N LYS A 6 4.27 -6.32 -10.40
CA LYS A 6 3.87 -7.61 -11.01
C LYS A 6 2.63 -8.24 -10.35
N LEU A 7 2.34 -7.89 -9.11
CA LEU A 7 1.21 -8.44 -8.36
C LEU A 7 -0.11 -7.76 -8.67
N ASP A 8 -0.03 -6.51 -9.08
CA ASP A 8 -1.14 -5.70 -9.51
C ASP A 8 -1.54 -6.03 -10.98
N THR A 9 -0.60 -6.42 -11.85
CA THR A 9 -0.85 -6.63 -13.30
C THR A 9 -1.61 -7.90 -13.70
N ARG A 10 -2.12 -8.70 -12.74
CA ARG A 10 -2.81 -9.97 -13.06
C ARG A 10 -4.26 -9.78 -13.49
N ASN A 11 -4.77 -8.55 -13.46
CA ASN A 11 -5.98 -8.12 -14.13
C ASN A 11 -5.54 -7.16 -15.25
N GLY A 12 -5.90 -7.41 -16.50
CA GLY A 12 -5.37 -6.71 -17.68
C GLY A 12 -5.76 -5.23 -17.85
N ASP A 13 -5.93 -4.49 -16.76
CA ASP A 13 -6.23 -3.06 -16.74
C ASP A 13 -5.29 -2.40 -15.71
N ARG A 14 -4.95 -1.13 -15.91
CA ARG A 14 -3.85 -0.40 -15.25
C ARG A 14 -3.68 -0.68 -13.76
N ALA A 15 -2.44 -0.53 -13.29
CA ALA A 15 -2.14 -0.64 -11.89
C ALA A 15 -2.99 0.29 -11.04
N SER A 16 -3.85 -0.32 -10.22
CA SER A 16 -4.91 0.36 -9.48
C SER A 16 -4.53 0.59 -8.03
N GLY A 17 -3.43 -0.03 -7.58
CA GLY A 17 -3.04 -0.01 -6.16
C GLY A 17 -3.93 -0.89 -5.28
N VAL A 18 -4.89 -1.62 -5.87
CA VAL A 18 -5.76 -2.57 -5.18
C VAL A 18 -5.25 -3.99 -5.45
N PRO A 19 -4.70 -4.69 -4.45
CA PRO A 19 -4.27 -6.06 -4.64
C PRO A 19 -5.48 -7.02 -4.73
N PHE A 20 -5.25 -8.28 -5.08
CA PHE A 20 -6.31 -9.28 -5.21
C PHE A 20 -6.97 -9.59 -3.85
N ILE A 21 -8.06 -8.87 -3.55
CA ILE A 21 -8.86 -8.96 -2.33
C ILE A 21 -10.34 -9.21 -2.67
N PRO A 22 -11.17 -9.68 -1.73
CA PRO A 22 -12.60 -9.85 -1.97
C PRO A 22 -13.25 -8.53 -2.39
N LEU A 23 -14.16 -8.57 -3.39
CA LEU A 23 -14.81 -7.37 -3.94
C LEU A 23 -15.46 -6.44 -2.89
N ARG A 24 -15.97 -7.01 -1.80
CA ARG A 24 -16.55 -6.25 -0.68
C ARG A 24 -15.54 -5.35 0.05
N GLU A 25 -14.24 -5.66 -0.05
CA GLU A 25 -13.16 -4.97 0.65
C GLU A 25 -12.50 -3.89 -0.22
N VAL A 26 -12.70 -3.93 -1.54
CA VAL A 26 -12.13 -3.00 -2.52
C VAL A 26 -12.45 -1.55 -2.19
N ALA A 27 -13.72 -1.22 -1.96
CA ALA A 27 -14.11 0.16 -1.66
C ALA A 27 -13.45 0.70 -0.36
N GLY A 28 -13.30 -0.16 0.66
CA GLY A 28 -12.63 0.22 1.90
C GLY A 28 -11.11 0.37 1.71
N TRP A 29 -10.52 -0.47 0.88
CA TRP A 29 -9.11 -0.39 0.51
C TRP A 29 -8.80 0.92 -0.23
N GLU A 30 -9.55 1.21 -1.30
CA GLU A 30 -9.38 2.43 -2.10
C GLU A 30 -9.56 3.68 -1.23
N HIS A 31 -10.54 3.68 -0.33
CA HIS A 31 -10.77 4.77 0.60
C HIS A 31 -9.55 5.03 1.51
N ASP A 32 -9.06 3.98 2.17
CA ASP A 32 -7.93 4.10 3.10
C ASP A 32 -6.61 4.40 2.37
N LEU A 33 -6.43 3.89 1.15
CA LEU A 33 -5.28 4.17 0.29
C LEU A 33 -5.25 5.63 -0.15
N HIS A 34 -6.37 6.17 -0.64
CA HIS A 34 -6.47 7.58 -1.00
C HIS A 34 -6.33 8.51 0.21
N ALA A 35 -6.85 8.10 1.38
CA ALA A 35 -6.65 8.85 2.63
C ALA A 35 -5.17 8.91 3.01
N ALA A 36 -4.43 7.81 2.86
CA ALA A 36 -2.99 7.79 3.08
C ALA A 36 -2.23 8.68 2.08
N MET A 37 -2.57 8.61 0.79
CA MET A 37 -1.97 9.48 -0.24
C MET A 37 -2.16 10.96 0.08
N ASN A 38 -3.38 11.38 0.44
CA ASN A 38 -3.65 12.76 0.81
C ASN A 38 -2.82 13.19 2.03
N ASN A 39 -2.72 12.33 3.05
CA ASN A 39 -1.93 12.65 4.24
C ASN A 39 -0.42 12.76 3.95
N ILE A 40 0.09 11.94 3.03
CA ILE A 40 1.49 12.02 2.56
C ILE A 40 1.69 13.33 1.79
N GLN A 41 0.74 13.69 0.91
CA GLN A 41 0.77 14.94 0.16
C GLN A 41 0.76 16.17 1.09
N GLU A 42 -0.11 16.19 2.10
CA GLU A 42 -0.17 17.27 3.09
C GLU A 42 1.15 17.40 3.86
N GLU A 43 1.79 16.29 4.23
CA GLU A 43 3.11 16.32 4.87
C GLU A 43 4.17 16.91 3.95
N ILE A 44 4.22 16.49 2.68
CA ILE A 44 5.16 17.03 1.69
C ILE A 44 4.97 18.54 1.52
N GLU A 45 3.72 19.02 1.48
CA GLU A 45 3.43 20.45 1.38
C GLU A 45 3.89 21.24 2.62
N LEU A 46 3.87 20.60 3.81
CA LEU A 46 4.26 21.24 5.07
C LEU A 46 5.77 21.25 5.31
N VAL A 47 6.47 20.15 5.03
CA VAL A 47 7.90 19.99 5.38
C VAL A 47 8.84 19.87 4.16
N GLY A 48 8.30 19.69 2.96
CA GLY A 48 9.04 19.44 1.73
C GLY A 48 9.38 17.95 1.51
N GLU A 49 9.55 17.56 0.24
CA GLU A 49 9.75 16.16 -0.18
C GLU A 49 10.91 15.46 0.54
N ASN A 50 12.04 16.16 0.75
CA ASN A 50 13.23 15.59 1.39
C ASN A 50 13.10 15.36 2.90
N ALA A 51 12.09 15.96 3.54
CA ALA A 51 11.85 15.87 4.98
C ALA A 51 10.59 15.07 5.33
N ALA A 52 9.84 14.61 4.32
CA ALA A 52 8.66 13.78 4.50
C ALA A 52 9.05 12.41 5.10
N SER A 53 8.13 11.84 5.89
CA SER A 53 8.37 10.57 6.59
C SER A 53 8.18 9.35 5.70
N ILE A 54 7.40 9.50 4.63
CA ILE A 54 7.19 8.51 3.58
C ILE A 54 7.70 9.12 2.27
N ASP A 55 8.24 8.28 1.40
CA ASP A 55 8.72 8.70 0.08
C ASP A 55 7.61 9.44 -0.69
N ALA A 56 7.93 10.62 -1.20
CA ALA A 56 6.98 11.48 -1.92
C ALA A 56 6.35 10.80 -3.14
N TYR A 57 7.04 9.79 -3.69
CA TYR A 57 6.53 9.01 -4.79
C TYR A 57 5.21 8.30 -4.47
N ALA A 58 4.96 7.95 -3.19
CA ALA A 58 3.71 7.35 -2.75
C ALA A 58 2.47 8.23 -2.97
N ALA A 59 2.63 9.55 -3.08
CA ALA A 59 1.51 10.47 -3.36
C ALA A 59 1.20 10.60 -4.86
N SER A 60 2.02 10.03 -5.75
CA SER A 60 1.90 10.23 -7.20
C SER A 60 0.68 9.55 -7.80
N ASP A 61 0.48 8.27 -7.47
CA ASP A 61 -0.68 7.49 -7.88
C ASP A 61 -0.93 6.29 -6.93
N PRO A 62 -2.13 5.68 -6.97
CA PRO A 62 -2.48 4.60 -6.05
C PRO A 62 -1.57 3.36 -6.15
N ALA A 63 -1.06 3.03 -7.34
CA ALA A 63 -0.19 1.87 -7.51
C ALA A 63 1.17 2.10 -6.84
N GLU A 64 1.73 3.29 -7.01
CA GLU A 64 2.97 3.67 -6.34
C GLU A 64 2.78 3.80 -4.83
N CYS A 65 1.65 4.33 -4.37
CA CYS A 65 1.29 4.33 -2.95
C CYS A 65 1.33 2.91 -2.37
N PHE A 66 0.68 1.96 -3.05
CA PHE A 66 0.70 0.56 -2.63
C PHE A 66 2.12 -0.02 -2.64
N ALA A 67 2.91 0.23 -3.69
CA ALA A 67 4.26 -0.31 -3.83
C ALA A 67 5.21 0.23 -2.76
N VAL A 68 5.18 1.54 -2.50
CA VAL A 68 5.99 2.19 -1.46
C VAL A 68 5.54 1.69 -0.09
N LEU A 69 4.26 1.77 0.25
CA LEU A 69 3.78 1.31 1.56
C LEU A 69 4.04 -0.19 1.79
N SER A 70 4.06 -1.00 0.74
CA SER A 70 4.47 -2.41 0.81
C SER A 70 5.94 -2.55 1.20
N GLU A 71 6.82 -1.69 0.70
CA GLU A 71 8.22 -1.68 1.12
C GLU A 71 8.36 -1.33 2.60
N TYR A 72 7.72 -0.24 3.03
CA TYR A 72 7.71 0.20 4.43
C TYR A 72 7.10 -0.86 5.37
N PHE A 73 6.10 -1.61 4.89
CA PHE A 73 5.52 -2.73 5.65
C PHE A 73 6.57 -3.79 6.06
N PHE A 74 7.56 -4.05 5.19
CA PHE A 74 8.61 -5.03 5.45
C PHE A 74 9.90 -4.43 6.03
N SER A 75 10.25 -3.19 5.64
CA SER A 75 11.53 -2.58 6.00
C SER A 75 11.45 -1.67 7.23
N ALA A 76 10.33 -0.97 7.44
CA ALA A 76 10.15 0.05 8.47
C ALA A 76 8.69 0.12 8.99
N PRO A 77 8.15 -0.97 9.56
CA PRO A 77 6.77 -1.03 10.03
C PRO A 77 6.44 0.00 11.12
N GLU A 78 7.43 0.47 11.86
CA GLU A 78 7.30 1.53 12.87
C GLU A 78 6.94 2.91 12.30
N LEU A 79 7.21 3.16 11.01
CA LEU A 79 6.80 4.40 10.32
C LEU A 79 5.40 4.26 9.73
N PHE A 80 5.00 3.04 9.35
CA PHE A 80 3.73 2.77 8.69
C PHE A 80 2.59 2.51 9.68
N ALA A 81 2.76 1.56 10.61
CA ALA A 81 1.71 1.09 11.51
C ALA A 81 1.05 2.17 12.38
N PRO A 82 1.79 3.07 13.05
CA PRO A 82 1.16 4.12 13.86
C PRO A 82 0.54 5.23 13.01
N ARG A 83 1.04 5.45 11.79
CA ARG A 83 0.59 6.54 10.90
C ARG A 83 -0.70 6.20 10.18
N PHE A 84 -0.83 4.98 9.67
CA PHE A 84 -1.99 4.52 8.90
C PHE A 84 -2.57 3.22 9.47
N PRO A 85 -3.13 3.23 10.69
CA PRO A 85 -3.52 2.01 11.39
C PRO A 85 -4.59 1.19 10.65
N SER A 86 -5.57 1.85 10.01
CA SER A 86 -6.61 1.16 9.22
C SER A 86 -6.01 0.44 8.00
N LEU A 87 -5.13 1.12 7.27
CA LEU A 87 -4.48 0.56 6.08
C LEU A 87 -3.48 -0.53 6.46
N TRP A 88 -2.74 -0.34 7.56
CA TRP A 88 -1.86 -1.36 8.15
C TRP A 88 -2.60 -2.68 8.43
N GLN A 89 -3.79 -2.62 9.03
CA GLN A 89 -4.60 -3.81 9.28
C GLN A 89 -4.99 -4.54 8.00
N ARG A 90 -5.32 -3.82 6.93
CA ARG A 90 -5.61 -4.41 5.62
C ARG A 90 -4.38 -5.06 5.00
N PHE A 91 -3.21 -4.42 5.11
CA PHE A 91 -1.94 -4.99 4.68
C PHE A 91 -1.61 -6.28 5.45
N CYS A 92 -1.80 -6.28 6.77
CA CYS A 92 -1.66 -7.50 7.57
C CYS A 92 -2.58 -8.63 7.08
N GLN A 93 -3.87 -8.35 6.86
CA GLN A 93 -4.82 -9.36 6.37
C GLN A 93 -4.44 -9.89 4.98
N PHE A 94 -4.03 -8.98 4.08
CA PHE A 94 -3.61 -9.32 2.73
C PHE A 94 -2.35 -10.21 2.71
N TYR A 95 -1.28 -9.81 3.42
CA TYR A 95 -0.03 -10.56 3.46
C TYR A 95 -0.12 -11.84 4.30
N GLN A 96 -0.92 -11.87 5.37
CA GLN A 96 -1.16 -13.10 6.14
C GLN A 96 -1.88 -14.15 5.29
N THR A 97 -2.91 -13.75 4.53
CA THR A 97 -3.63 -14.66 3.62
C THR A 97 -2.70 -15.26 2.55
N ARG A 98 -1.68 -14.50 2.11
CA ARG A 98 -0.68 -14.98 1.15
C ARG A 98 0.36 -15.93 1.74
N SER A 99 0.82 -15.68 2.96
CA SER A 99 1.76 -16.60 3.63
C SER A 99 1.18 -18.03 3.73
N PHE A 100 -0.14 -18.13 3.87
CA PHE A 100 -0.87 -19.40 3.88
C PHE A 100 -1.08 -19.98 2.48
N ALA A 101 -1.28 -19.13 1.46
CA ALA A 101 -1.45 -19.58 0.08
C ALA A 101 -0.15 -20.14 -0.54
N GLU A 102 1.02 -19.61 -0.17
CA GLU A 102 2.32 -20.14 -0.61
C GLU A 102 2.66 -21.50 0.04
N THR A 103 2.13 -21.79 1.22
CA THR A 103 2.30 -23.11 1.88
C THR A 103 1.27 -24.15 1.45
N ALA A 104 0.14 -23.74 0.86
CA ALA A 104 -0.93 -24.64 0.41
C ALA A 104 -0.79 -25.13 -1.05
N SER A 105 0.33 -24.84 -1.74
CA SER A 105 0.62 -25.32 -3.10
C SER A 105 1.71 -26.41 -3.17
N HIS A 106 1.99 -27.12 -2.07
CA HIS A 106 2.88 -28.29 -2.04
C HIS A 106 2.13 -29.55 -1.58
#